data_AF-A0A1Q3W1Q0-F1
#
_entry.id   AF-A0A1Q3W1Q0-F1
#
_cell.length_a   1.000
_cell.length_b   1.000
_cell.length_c   1.000
_cell.angle_alpha   90.00
_cell.angle_beta   90.00
_cell.angle_gamma   90.00
#
_symmetry.space_group_name_H-M   'P 1'
#
loop_
_entity.id
_entity.type
_entity.pdbx_description
1 polymer ?
#
loop_
_entity_poly.entity_id
_entity_poly.type
_entity_poly.pdbx_seq_one_letter_code
_entity_poly.pdbx_strand_id
1 'polypeptide(L)' 'MDANSTRLKHNVARIRRDIRTTAREMQTLIDADLDCTGAARVLMHLQNDLKLYLEKQDAMASRHSPG' A
#
# COMPACT_ATOMS: atom_id res chain seq x y z
N MET A 1 -24.69 -8.07 -15.75
CA MET A 1 -23.50 -7.29 -15.33
C MET A 1 -22.66 -7.02 -16.56
N ASP A 2 -22.16 -5.81 -16.74
CA ASP A 2 -21.39 -5.45 -17.93
C ASP A 2 -20.04 -6.21 -17.97
N ALA A 3 -19.59 -6.58 -19.17
CA ALA A 3 -18.37 -7.36 -19.37
C ALA A 3 -17.09 -6.61 -18.92
N ASN A 4 -17.13 -5.28 -18.92
CA ASN A 4 -16.02 -4.42 -18.51
C ASN A 4 -15.84 -4.44 -16.97
N SER A 5 -16.93 -4.42 -16.22
CA SER A 5 -16.98 -4.53 -14.75
C SER A 5 -16.48 -5.89 -14.30
N THR A 6 -16.82 -6.98 -15.00
CA THR A 6 -16.27 -8.31 -14.71
C THR A 6 -14.76 -8.37 -14.95
N ARG A 7 -14.26 -7.80 -16.06
CA ARG A 7 -12.82 -7.71 -16.33
C ARG A 7 -12.09 -6.85 -15.30
N LEU A 8 -12.68 -5.72 -14.90
CA LEU A 8 -12.13 -4.85 -13.87
C LEU A 8 -12.02 -5.58 -12.53
N LYS A 9 -13.08 -6.29 -12.10
CA LYS A 9 -13.06 -7.10 -10.88
C LYS A 9 -11.95 -8.16 -10.91
N HIS A 10 -11.77 -8.84 -12.03
CA HIS A 10 -10.70 -9.83 -12.20
C HIS A 10 -9.31 -9.18 -12.11
N ASN A 11 -9.10 -8.05 -12.78
CA ASN A 11 -7.85 -7.30 -12.74
C ASN A 11 -7.53 -6.82 -11.31
N VAL A 12 -8.52 -6.27 -10.60
CA VAL A 12 -8.38 -5.86 -9.20
C VAL A 12 -8.02 -7.04 -8.31
N ALA A 13 -8.67 -8.20 -8.50
CA ALA A 13 -8.36 -9.40 -7.75
C ALA A 13 -6.92 -9.91 -8.00
N ARG A 14 -6.45 -9.83 -9.25
CA ARG A 14 -5.07 -10.16 -9.63
C ARG A 14 -4.08 -9.21 -8.96
N ILE A 15 -4.26 -7.89 -9.12
CA ILE A 15 -3.39 -6.87 -8.52
C ILE A 15 -3.32 -7.04 -6.99
N ARG A 16 -4.45 -7.34 -6.34
CA ARG A 16 -4.47 -7.62 -4.89
C ARG A 16 -3.63 -8.84 -4.51
N ARG A 17 -3.57 -9.88 -5.34
CA ARG A 17 -2.69 -11.04 -5.11
C ARG A 17 -1.24 -10.64 -5.27
N ASP A 18 -0.91 -9.92 -6.33
CA ASP A 18 0.45 -9.48 -6.64
C ASP A 18 1.01 -8.62 -5.50
N ILE A 19 0.23 -7.64 -5.02
CA ILE A 19 0.58 -6.82 -3.84
C ILE A 19 0.91 -7.68 -2.63
N ARG A 20 0.13 -8.72 -2.32
CA ARG A 20 0.41 -9.60 -1.18
C ARG A 20 1.68 -10.43 -1.37
N THR A 21 1.98 -10.85 -2.59
CA THR A 21 3.22 -11.58 -2.89
C THR A 21 4.43 -10.66 -2.74
N THR A 22 4.41 -9.49 -3.36
CA THR A 22 5.48 -8.50 -3.24
C THR A 22 5.68 -8.06 -1.78
N ALA A 23 4.60 -7.88 -1.01
CA ALA A 23 4.71 -7.54 0.42
C ALA A 23 5.47 -8.61 1.22
N ARG A 24 5.23 -9.90 0.95
CA ARG A 24 5.97 -11.00 1.60
C ARG A 24 7.43 -11.02 1.19
N GLU A 25 7.72 -10.83 -0.10
CA GLU A 25 9.10 -10.79 -0.61
C GLU A 25 9.88 -9.63 0.01
N MET A 26 9.26 -8.44 0.11
CA MET A 26 9.85 -7.29 0.80
C MET A 26 10.14 -7.62 2.27
N GLN A 27 9.19 -8.23 2.98
CA GLN A 27 9.41 -8.62 4.38
C GLN A 27 10.58 -9.60 4.52
N THR A 28 10.66 -10.62 3.66
CA THR A 28 11.78 -11.58 3.64
C THR A 28 13.12 -10.89 3.44
N LEU A 29 13.19 -9.90 2.52
CA LEU A 29 14.42 -9.14 2.29
C LEU A 29 14.82 -8.31 3.51
N ILE A 30 13.85 -7.69 4.21
CA ILE A 30 14.11 -6.93 5.43
C ILE A 30 14.48 -7.88 6.60
N ASP A 31 13.89 -9.07 6.67
CA ASP A 31 14.24 -10.09 7.68
C ASP A 31 15.66 -10.65 7.46
N ALA A 32 16.09 -10.76 6.20
CA ALA A 32 17.43 -11.21 5.83
C ALA A 32 18.50 -10.12 5.95
N ASP A 33 18.11 -8.86 6.07
CA ASP A 33 19.00 -7.73 6.25
C ASP A 33 19.54 -7.68 7.68
N LEU A 34 20.81 -8.08 7.84
CA LEU A 34 21.52 -8.13 9.12
C LEU A 34 21.67 -6.74 9.76
N ASP A 35 21.63 -5.67 8.96
CA ASP A 35 21.74 -4.29 9.44
C ASP A 35 20.37 -3.68 9.81
N CYS A 36 19.27 -4.32 9.40
CA CYS A 36 17.93 -3.87 9.72
C CYS A 36 17.53 -4.30 11.13
N THR A 37 17.87 -3.45 12.11
CA THR A 37 17.43 -3.64 13.49
C THR A 37 15.91 -3.64 13.60
N GLY A 38 15.37 -4.32 14.62
CA GLY A 38 13.92 -4.31 14.90
C GLY A 38 13.33 -2.90 15.03
N ALA A 39 14.10 -1.94 15.57
CA ALA A 39 13.69 -0.55 15.68
C ALA A 39 13.57 0.15 14.30
N ALA A 40 14.51 -0.11 13.38
CA ALA A 40 14.45 0.42 12.02
C ALA A 40 13.20 -0.07 11.28
N ARG A 41 12.84 -1.34 11.46
CA ARG A 41 11.62 -1.94 10.89
C ARG A 41 10.35 -1.26 11.38
N VAL A 42 10.26 -1.00 12.69
CA VAL A 42 9.13 -0.26 13.28
C VAL A 42 9.02 1.15 12.69
N LEU A 43 10.14 1.85 12.54
CA LEU A 43 10.17 3.19 11.93
C LEU A 43 9.73 3.17 10.46
N MET A 44 10.09 2.15 9.68
CA MET A 44 9.64 2.00 8.30
C MET A 44 8.12 1.82 8.20
N HIS A 45 7.54 0.97 9.05
CA HIS A 45 6.08 0.80 9.09
C HIS A 45 5.37 2.09 9.50
N LEU A 46 5.87 2.77 10.53
CA LEU A 46 5.33 4.05 10.97
C LEU A 46 5.39 5.12 9.87
N GLN A 47 6.50 5.19 9.12
CA GLN A 47 6.63 6.12 7.99
C GLN A 47 5.57 5.85 6.92
N ASN A 48 5.34 4.58 6.56
CA ASN A 48 4.31 4.22 5.59
C ASN A 48 2.90 4.60 6.06
N ASP A 49 2.58 4.35 7.32
CA ASP A 49 1.29 4.71 7.89
C ASP A 49 1.06 6.22 7.90
N LEU A 50 2.09 7.00 8.26
CA LEU A 50 2.04 8.47 8.20
C LEU A 50 1.86 8.98 6.77
N LYS A 51 2.52 8.37 5.78
CA LYS A 51 2.34 8.72 4.37
C LYS A 51 0.91 8.47 3.90
N LEU A 52 0.34 7.31 4.21
CA LEU A 52 -1.05 6.99 3.86
C LEU A 52 -2.04 7.94 4.55
N TYR A 53 -1.76 8.33 5.79
CA TYR A 53 -2.55 9.32 6.50
C TYR A 53 -2.53 10.68 5.78
N LEU A 54 -1.35 11.16 5.36
CA LEU A 54 -1.22 12.41 4.60
C LEU A 54 -1.94 12.33 3.25
N GLU A 55 -1.75 11.26 2.49
CA GLU A 55 -2.46 11.05 1.21
C GLU A 55 -4.00 11.08 1.40
N LYS A 56 -4.50 10.52 2.51
CA LYS A 56 -5.92 10.60 2.87
C LYS A 56 -6.34 12.03 3.21
N GLN A 57 -5.54 12.78 3.97
CA GLN A 57 -5.83 14.18 4.27
C GLN A 57 -5.87 15.04 3.00
N ASP A 58 -4.93 14.85 2.08
CA ASP A 58 -4.89 15.56 0.80
C ASP A 58 -6.10 15.21 -0.09
N ALA A 59 -6.48 13.94 -0.14
CA ALA A 59 -7.69 13.49 -0.84
C ALA A 59 -8.98 14.07 -0.23
N MET A 60 -9.01 14.30 1.08
CA MET A 60 -10.13 14.96 1.74
C MET A 60 -10.11 16.47 1.48
N ALA A 61 -8.97 17.14 1.59
CA ALA A 61 -8.84 18.58 1.36
C ALA A 61 -9.20 18.95 -0.10
N SER A 62 -8.72 18.17 -1.08
CA SER A 62 -9.04 18.37 -2.50
C SER A 62 -10.53 18.20 -2.84
N ARG A 63 -11.29 17.42 -2.06
CA ARG A 63 -12.74 17.27 -2.23
C ARG A 63 -13.56 18.41 -1.63
N HIS A 64 -12.97 19.22 -0.74
CA HIS A 64 -13.66 20.29 -0.03
C HIS A 64 -13.26 21.71 -0.52
N SER A 65 -12.41 21.84 -1.54
CA SER A 65 -12.25 23.12 -2.24
C SER A 65 -13.53 23.44 -3.02
N PRO A 66 -14.31 24.47 -2.62
CA PRO A 66 -15.35 25.00 -3.49
C PRO A 66 -14.61 25.81 -4.57
N GLY A 67 -14.59 25.28 -5.79
CA GLY A 67 -14.36 26.10 -6.98
C GLY A 67 -15.56 26.99 -7.23
#